data_AF-B1XZH7-F1
#
_entry.id   AF-B1XZH7-F1
#
_cell.length_a   1.000
_cell.length_b   1.000
_cell.length_c   1.000
_cell.angle_alpha   90.00
_cell.angle_beta   90.00
_cell.angle_gamma   90.00
#
_symmetry.space_group_name_H-M   'P 1'
#
loop_
_entity.id
_entity.type
_entity.pdbx_description
1 polymer ?
#
loop_
_entity_poly.entity_id
_entity_poly.type
_entity_poly.pdbx_seq_one_letter_code
_entity_poly.pdbx_strand_id
1 'polypeptide(L)'
;MLDRAAPLIRISATALRWLLAIALASTALGASATNQPCSGKKGGVSHCAGSTFVCNDGSISGSKKACSMSAGGRSEMTISPATDDCLCRNRQMCVGPRGGVYCYSDSGAKSYRRN
;
A
#
# COMPACT_ATOMS: atom_id res chain seq x y z
N MET A 1 -12.91 32.20 -46.11
CA MET A 1 -12.07 32.10 -44.89
C MET A 1 -12.50 30.80 -44.21
N LEU A 2 -11.79 29.67 -44.15
CA LEU A 2 -10.38 29.29 -44.17
C LEU A 2 -10.35 27.87 -44.78
N ASP A 3 -9.63 27.63 -45.88
CA ASP A 3 -9.28 26.27 -46.30
C ASP A 3 -7.81 26.06 -45.93
N ARG A 4 -7.58 25.51 -44.73
CA ARG A 4 -6.25 25.14 -44.24
C ARG A 4 -5.87 23.81 -44.90
N ALA A 5 -5.22 23.88 -46.06
CA ALA A 5 -4.48 22.76 -46.61
C ALA A 5 -3.35 22.40 -45.63
N ALA A 6 -3.55 21.34 -44.85
CA ALA A 6 -2.50 20.76 -44.03
C ALA A 6 -1.46 20.10 -44.97
N PRO A 7 -0.16 20.42 -44.84
CA PRO A 7 0.84 19.74 -45.65
C PRO A 7 0.88 18.27 -45.24
N LEU A 8 0.60 17.39 -46.19
CA LEU A 8 0.81 15.95 -46.04
C LEU A 8 2.33 15.72 -45.93
N ILE A 9 2.81 15.65 -44.69
CA ILE A 9 4.19 15.32 -44.35
C ILE A 9 4.50 13.95 -44.97
N ARG A 10 5.35 13.91 -46.00
CA ARG A 10 5.84 12.65 -46.58
C ARG A 10 6.86 12.04 -45.61
N ILE A 11 6.36 11.24 -44.67
CA ILE A 11 7.21 10.48 -43.75
C ILE A 11 7.88 9.37 -44.55
N SER A 12 9.21 9.39 -44.63
CA SER A 12 9.98 8.36 -45.33
C SER A 12 9.82 7.00 -44.63
N ALA A 13 9.98 5.89 -45.37
CA ALA A 13 9.92 4.55 -44.80
C ALA A 13 10.95 4.34 -43.67
N THR A 14 12.08 5.06 -43.74
CA THR A 14 13.07 5.10 -42.66
C THR A 14 12.54 5.84 -41.44
N ALA A 15 11.94 7.03 -41.60
CA ALA A 15 11.31 7.77 -40.51
C ALA A 15 10.17 6.98 -39.87
N LEU A 16 9.38 6.23 -40.64
CA LEU A 16 8.33 5.35 -40.10
C LEU A 16 8.92 4.21 -39.26
N ARG A 17 10.04 3.61 -39.68
CA ARG A 17 10.76 2.57 -38.90
C ARG A 17 11.34 3.13 -37.60
N TRP A 18 11.91 4.33 -37.62
CA TRP A 18 12.41 5.00 -36.42
C TRP A 18 11.28 5.36 -35.45
N LEU A 19 10.16 5.87 -35.95
CA LEU A 19 8.98 6.16 -35.12
C LEU A 19 8.40 4.89 -34.48
N LEU A 20 8.34 3.78 -35.22
CA LEU A 20 7.92 2.49 -34.66
C LEU A 20 8.88 1.98 -33.57
N ALA A 21 10.19 2.11 -33.79
CA ALA A 21 11.20 1.67 -32.82
C ALA A 21 11.14 2.48 -31.52
N ILE A 22 10.93 3.80 -31.62
CA ILE A 22 10.76 4.68 -30.45
C ILE A 22 9.47 4.33 -29.71
N ALA A 23 8.36 4.11 -30.43
CA ALA A 23 7.08 3.75 -29.83
C ALA A 23 7.14 2.41 -29.06
N LEU A 24 7.85 1.41 -29.59
CA LEU A 24 8.06 0.13 -28.90
C LEU A 24 8.90 0.29 -27.62
N ALA A 25 9.94 1.13 -27.66
CA ALA A 25 10.84 1.35 -26.53
C ALA A 25 10.14 2.04 -25.33
N SER A 26 9.12 2.87 -25.57
CA SER A 26 8.37 3.57 -24.51
C SER A 26 7.53 2.67 -23.60
N THR A 27 7.29 1.40 -23.96
CA THR A 27 6.49 0.48 -23.12
C THR A 27 7.26 -0.12 -21.94
N ALA A 28 8.58 0.12 -21.86
CA ALA A 28 9.45 -0.46 -20.82
C ALA A 28 9.53 0.35 -19.51
N LEU A 29 8.64 1.34 -19.30
CA LEU A 29 8.53 2.05 -18.01
C LEU A 29 7.99 1.07 -16.95
N GLY A 30 8.92 0.44 -16.23
CA GLY A 30 8.66 -0.65 -15.30
C GLY A 30 7.62 -0.31 -14.25
N ALA A 31 6.61 -1.17 -14.12
CA ALA A 31 5.71 -1.18 -12.98
C ALA A 31 6.49 -1.60 -11.72
N SER A 32 6.91 -0.63 -10.90
CA SER A 32 7.45 -0.93 -9.58
C SER A 32 6.33 -1.40 -8.67
N ALA A 33 6.16 -2.72 -8.56
CA ALA A 33 5.29 -3.36 -7.57
C ALA A 33 5.93 -3.25 -6.17
N THR A 34 6.04 -2.02 -5.65
CA THR A 34 6.40 -1.83 -4.25
C THR A 34 5.20 -2.18 -3.39
N ASN A 35 5.38 -3.12 -2.46
CA ASN A 35 4.38 -3.43 -1.43
C ASN A 35 4.17 -2.22 -0.53
N GLN A 36 3.20 -1.38 -0.88
CA GLN A 36 2.80 -0.25 -0.05
C GLN A 36 2.03 -0.77 1.18
N PRO A 37 2.26 -0.19 2.37
CA PRO A 37 1.49 -0.55 3.54
C PRO A 37 0.01 -0.28 3.26
N CYS A 38 -0.85 -1.20 3.71
CA CYS A 38 -2.31 -1.05 3.59
C CYS A 38 -2.87 -0.93 2.15
N SER A 39 -2.27 -1.61 1.18
CA SER A 39 -2.74 -1.65 -0.22
C SER A 39 -4.08 -2.38 -0.43
N GLY A 40 -4.75 -2.08 -1.55
CA GLY A 40 -5.94 -2.79 -2.02
C GLY A 40 -7.13 -2.68 -1.06
N LYS A 41 -7.74 -3.81 -0.70
CA LYS A 41 -8.91 -3.87 0.19
C LYS A 41 -8.70 -3.29 1.59
N LYS A 42 -7.44 -3.09 2.00
CA LYS A 42 -7.09 -2.47 3.30
C LYS A 42 -7.41 -0.97 3.34
N GLY A 43 -7.56 -0.32 2.18
CA GLY A 43 -8.05 1.06 2.07
C GLY A 43 -7.02 2.14 2.44
N GLY A 44 -5.72 1.84 2.46
CA GLY A 44 -4.68 2.78 2.84
C GLY A 44 -4.40 2.81 4.35
N VAL A 45 -3.35 3.55 4.72
CA VAL A 45 -2.91 3.71 6.11
C VAL A 45 -3.89 4.62 6.84
N SER A 46 -4.39 4.16 8.00
CA SER A 46 -5.17 4.97 8.92
C SER A 46 -4.27 5.75 9.86
N HIS A 47 -3.43 5.04 10.62
CA HIS A 47 -2.49 5.63 11.59
C HIS A 47 -1.37 4.64 11.94
N CYS A 48 -0.38 5.11 12.69
CA CYS A 48 0.64 4.26 13.29
C CYS A 48 0.25 3.82 14.70
N ALA A 49 0.44 2.54 15.02
CA ALA A 49 0.43 2.00 16.36
C ALA A 49 1.87 1.61 16.73
N GLY A 50 2.59 2.49 17.42
CA GLY A 50 4.04 2.40 17.52
C GLY A 50 4.69 2.37 16.12
N SER A 51 5.45 1.33 15.82
CA SER A 51 6.08 1.11 14.50
C SER A 51 5.19 0.35 13.50
N THR A 52 3.99 -0.08 13.89
CA THR A 52 3.09 -0.86 13.04
C THR A 52 2.08 0.04 12.32
N PHE A 53 1.83 -0.20 11.04
CA PHE A 53 0.77 0.51 10.31
C PHE A 53 -0.59 -0.14 10.59
N VAL A 54 -1.57 0.65 11.04
CA VAL A 54 -2.98 0.27 11.11
C VAL A 54 -3.68 0.78 9.85
N CYS A 55 -4.47 -0.08 9.22
CA CYS A 55 -5.16 0.19 7.96
C CYS A 55 -6.59 0.69 8.19
N ASN A 56 -7.21 1.30 7.18
CA ASN A 56 -8.57 1.81 7.29
C ASN A 56 -9.64 0.70 7.48
N ASP A 57 -9.37 -0.51 6.99
CA ASP A 57 -10.18 -1.71 7.28
C ASP A 57 -10.02 -2.23 8.72
N GLY A 58 -9.13 -1.63 9.51
CA GLY A 58 -8.89 -1.97 10.91
C GLY A 58 -7.90 -3.10 11.09
N SER A 59 -7.35 -3.66 10.03
CA SER A 59 -6.26 -4.64 10.14
C SER A 59 -4.92 -3.95 10.33
N ILE A 60 -3.90 -4.69 10.75
CA ILE A 60 -2.51 -4.23 10.69
C ILE A 60 -1.86 -4.60 9.35
N SER A 61 -0.95 -3.75 8.89
CA SER A 61 -0.19 -3.98 7.65
C SER A 61 0.83 -5.10 7.82
N GLY A 62 1.03 -5.90 6.77
CA GLY A 62 2.12 -6.89 6.71
C GLY A 62 3.48 -6.31 6.31
N SER A 63 3.57 -4.99 6.17
CA SER A 63 4.83 -4.31 5.83
C SER A 63 5.86 -4.48 6.94
N LYS A 64 7.11 -4.77 6.58
CA LYS A 64 8.26 -4.79 7.50
C LYS A 64 8.85 -3.40 7.75
N LYS A 65 8.39 -2.38 7.03
CA LYS A 65 8.83 -1.00 7.24
C LYS A 65 8.30 -0.51 8.59
N ALA A 66 9.07 0.32 9.28
CA ALA A 66 8.57 1.02 10.46
C ALA A 66 7.66 2.18 10.04
N CYS A 67 6.48 2.25 10.65
CA CYS A 67 5.59 3.40 10.54
C CYS A 67 6.25 4.62 11.19
N SER A 68 6.43 5.69 10.43
CA SER A 68 7.11 6.93 10.84
C SER A 68 6.30 8.15 10.41
N MET A 69 5.03 8.21 10.78
CA MET A 69 4.30 9.48 10.72
C MET A 69 4.69 10.28 11.96
N SER A 70 5.18 11.50 11.77
CA SER A 70 5.67 12.39 12.84
C SER A 70 4.71 12.42 14.04
N ALA A 71 5.06 11.64 15.07
CA ALA A 71 4.61 11.71 16.45
C ALA A 71 3.16 12.17 16.70
N GLY A 72 2.18 11.39 16.23
CA GLY A 72 0.85 11.34 16.86
C GLY A 72 0.87 10.48 18.13
N GLY A 73 1.67 10.87 19.12
CA GLY A 73 1.79 10.20 20.42
C GLY A 73 2.54 8.86 20.39
N ARG A 74 3.42 8.64 21.37
CA ARG A 74 4.01 7.33 21.70
C ARG A 74 2.91 6.46 22.31
N SER A 75 1.88 6.14 21.52
CA SER A 75 0.80 5.27 21.95
C SER A 75 1.29 3.85 21.70
N GLU A 76 2.03 3.35 22.70
CA GLU A 76 2.52 1.96 22.77
C GLU A 76 1.35 1.00 22.54
N MET A 77 1.59 -0.08 21.81
CA MET A 77 0.60 -1.13 21.69
C MET A 77 0.44 -1.82 23.04
N THR A 78 -0.78 -1.89 23.56
CA THR A 78 -1.07 -2.59 24.82
C THR A 78 -1.25 -4.07 24.53
N ILE A 79 -0.53 -4.92 25.27
CA ILE A 79 -0.69 -6.38 25.17
C ILE A 79 -1.55 -6.87 26.34
N SER A 80 -2.70 -7.46 26.01
CA SER A 80 -3.62 -8.11 26.94
C SER A 80 -3.57 -9.63 26.81
N PRO A 81 -3.91 -10.38 27.88
CA PRO A 81 -4.25 -11.79 27.77
C PRO A 81 -5.49 -11.96 26.87
N ALA A 82 -5.66 -13.15 26.28
CA ALA A 82 -6.69 -13.46 25.26
C ALA A 82 -8.17 -13.40 25.75
N THR A 83 -8.43 -12.80 26.91
CA THR A 83 -9.74 -12.64 27.53
C THR A 83 -10.43 -11.33 27.13
N ASP A 84 -9.70 -10.37 26.59
CA ASP A 84 -10.22 -9.08 26.15
C ASP A 84 -10.45 -9.03 24.63
N ASP A 85 -11.39 -8.19 24.18
CA ASP A 85 -11.58 -7.86 22.77
C ASP A 85 -10.41 -7.01 22.24
N CYS A 86 -9.31 -7.67 21.85
CA CYS A 86 -8.12 -6.99 21.34
C CYS A 86 -8.35 -6.42 19.93
N LEU A 87 -8.74 -5.16 19.83
CA LEU A 87 -8.93 -4.46 18.56
C LEU A 87 -7.65 -3.76 18.07
N CYS A 88 -7.29 -4.00 16.81
CA CYS A 88 -6.11 -3.37 16.21
C CYS A 88 -6.23 -1.83 16.20
N ARG A 89 -7.45 -1.31 15.99
CA ARG A 89 -7.76 0.12 15.94
C ARG A 89 -7.53 0.83 17.27
N ASN A 90 -7.71 0.10 18.38
CA ASN A 90 -7.51 0.60 19.75
C ASN A 90 -6.09 0.37 20.25
N ARG A 91 -5.17 -0.07 19.38
CA ARG A 91 -3.79 -0.42 19.73
C ARG A 91 -3.71 -1.52 20.80
N GLN A 92 -4.68 -2.44 20.80
CA GLN A 92 -4.70 -3.60 21.69
C GLN A 92 -4.31 -4.87 20.94
N MET A 93 -3.41 -5.66 21.53
CA MET A 93 -3.00 -6.97 21.03
C MET A 93 -3.23 -8.05 22.08
N CYS A 94 -3.64 -9.21 21.60
CA CYS A 94 -3.76 -10.43 22.38
C CYS A 94 -2.59 -11.35 22.08
N VAL A 95 -2.23 -12.17 23.06
CA VAL A 95 -1.30 -13.29 22.85
C VAL A 95 -2.10 -14.58 22.79
N GLY A 96 -1.94 -15.32 21.69
CA GLY A 96 -2.59 -16.62 21.51
C GLY A 96 -1.92 -17.73 22.34
N PRO A 97 -2.55 -18.90 22.46
CA PRO A 97 -2.01 -20.04 23.22
C PRO A 97 -0.66 -20.56 22.71
N ARG A 98 -0.29 -20.22 21.45
CA ARG A 98 1.00 -20.55 20.84
C ARG A 98 2.01 -19.37 20.89
N GLY A 99 1.75 -18.35 21.69
CA GLY A 99 2.62 -17.17 21.83
C GLY A 99 2.53 -16.14 20.69
N GLY A 100 1.74 -16.39 19.65
CA GLY A 100 1.55 -15.45 18.54
C GLY A 100 0.74 -14.22 18.96
N VAL A 101 1.23 -13.03 18.61
CA VAL A 101 0.58 -11.75 18.92
C VAL A 101 -0.38 -11.35 17.80
N TYR A 102 -1.63 -11.03 18.14
CA TYR A 102 -2.69 -10.71 17.17
C TYR A 102 -3.67 -9.65 17.67
N CYS A 103 -4.46 -9.10 16.77
CA CYS A 103 -5.58 -8.22 17.07
C CYS A 103 -6.71 -8.45 16.05
N TYR A 104 -7.92 -8.02 16.35
CA TYR A 104 -9.07 -8.11 15.45
C TYR A 104 -9.24 -6.81 14.66
N SER A 105 -9.54 -6.94 13.38
CA SER A 105 -9.99 -5.84 12.52
C SER A 105 -11.46 -5.52 12.73
N ASP A 106 -11.96 -4.44 12.13
CA ASP A 106 -13.36 -4.03 12.22
C ASP A 106 -14.33 -5.08 11.69
N SER A 107 -13.88 -5.88 10.72
CA SER A 107 -14.62 -7.02 10.18
C SER A 107 -14.59 -8.26 11.08
N GLY A 108 -13.96 -8.20 12.26
CA GLY A 108 -13.76 -9.34 13.17
C GLY A 108 -12.69 -10.33 12.72
N ALA A 109 -11.91 -10.03 11.68
CA ALA A 109 -10.85 -10.90 11.21
C ALA A 109 -9.57 -10.74 12.06
N LYS A 110 -8.90 -11.85 12.38
CA LYS A 110 -7.62 -11.83 13.10
C LYS A 110 -6.49 -11.31 12.19
N SER A 111 -5.73 -10.37 12.71
CA SER A 111 -4.51 -9.83 12.10
C SER A 111 -3.32 -10.06 13.02
N TYR A 112 -2.33 -10.80 12.55
CA TYR A 112 -1.14 -11.16 13.35
C TYR A 112 -0.02 -10.14 13.18
N ARG A 113 0.62 -9.76 14.29
CA ARG A 113 1.81 -8.91 14.25
C ARG A 113 2.98 -9.74 13.71
N ARG A 114 3.63 -9.23 12.66
CA ARG A 114 4.89 -9.78 12.19
C ARG A 114 6.03 -9.04 12.89
N ASN A 115 6.94 -9.80 13.49
CA ASN A 115 8.18 -9.28 14.05
C ASN A 115 9.28 -9.21 12.99
#